data_AF-A0A2V6PGM9-F1
#
_entry.id   AF-A0A2V6PGM9-F1
#
_cell.length_a   1.000
_cell.length_b   1.000
_cell.length_c   1.000
_cell.angle_alpha   90.00
_cell.angle_beta   90.00
_cell.angle_gamma   90.00
#
_symmetry.space_group_name_H-M   'P 1'
#
loop_
_entity.id
_entity.type
_entity.pdbx_description
1 polymer ?
#
loop_
_entity_poly.entity_id
_entity_poly.type
_entity_poly.pdbx_seq_one_letter_code
_entity_poly.pdbx_strand_id
1 'polypeptide(L)'
;MPGDNFREHQRDARNDIFMIEWNIQSRAHACQACGQRFADKQPYHTILFEEKAGYERLDVCEACWAAQYSQGATSRKGFISHWQGVFEAPPARPEPIQKENAESLLRKLVGQNDAGHGAACFILAVMLERKRILKVKDQTSRDGRRVFIYEQPKTGDVFAITDPHLRLDQLEVVQRDVAQLLERGLNPPVGAEFAADASIAIRETRQTDQAESGPPVALHEPPAVR
;
A
#
# COMPACT_ATOMS: atom_id res chain seq x y z
N MET A 1 50.59 20.60 58.43
CA MET A 1 51.27 20.20 57.18
C MET A 1 52.31 19.14 57.52
N PRO A 2 52.53 18.07 56.74
CA PRO A 2 51.76 17.49 55.62
C PRO A 2 51.21 16.07 55.97
N GLY A 3 50.16 15.55 55.32
CA GLY A 3 50.19 14.74 54.08
C GLY A 3 50.30 13.25 54.45
N ASP A 4 49.46 12.29 54.03
CA ASP A 4 48.70 12.17 52.80
C ASP A 4 47.56 11.15 52.96
N ASN A 5 46.48 11.42 52.22
CA ASN A 5 45.41 10.51 51.86
C ASN A 5 45.96 9.23 51.19
N PHE A 6 45.58 8.04 51.67
CA PHE A 6 45.46 6.91 50.76
C PHE A 6 44.54 5.79 51.26
N ARG A 7 43.53 5.54 50.43
CA ARG A 7 42.75 4.31 50.24
C ARG A 7 41.62 4.00 51.23
N GLU A 8 40.47 4.61 50.92
CA GLU A 8 39.19 3.91 50.83
C GLU A 8 39.36 2.45 50.38
N HIS A 9 39.26 1.56 51.35
CA HIS A 9 38.89 0.17 51.17
C HIS A 9 37.73 -0.08 52.11
N GLN A 10 36.50 0.07 51.60
CA GLN A 10 35.44 -0.91 51.82
C GLN A 10 34.08 -0.39 51.35
N ARG A 11 33.44 -1.26 50.56
CA ARG A 11 31.99 -1.37 50.33
C ARG A 11 31.40 -0.53 49.20
N ASP A 12 31.78 -0.87 47.98
CA ASP A 12 30.79 -0.99 46.89
C ASP A 12 30.47 -2.46 46.66
N ALA A 13 29.97 -3.12 47.71
CA ALA A 13 29.22 -4.36 47.58
C ALA A 13 27.73 -3.98 47.58
N ARG A 14 27.22 -3.56 46.42
CA ARG A 14 25.79 -3.53 46.05
C ARG A 14 25.59 -2.76 44.74
N ASN A 15 26.03 -3.31 43.60
CA ASN A 15 25.23 -3.25 42.36
C ASN A 15 25.76 -4.07 41.17
N ASP A 16 26.42 -5.22 41.39
CA ASP A 16 26.47 -6.24 40.33
C ASP A 16 25.14 -6.99 40.30
N ILE A 17 24.07 -6.28 39.95
CA ILE A 17 22.96 -6.90 39.24
C ILE A 17 23.57 -7.28 37.89
N PHE A 18 24.13 -8.49 37.84
CA PHE A 18 24.47 -9.18 36.61
C PHE A 18 23.22 -9.13 35.74
N MET A 19 23.18 -8.17 34.83
CA MET A 19 22.16 -8.03 33.82
C MET A 19 22.41 -9.18 32.84
N ILE A 20 21.94 -10.38 33.19
CA ILE A 20 21.87 -11.52 32.27
C ILE A 20 20.99 -11.02 31.14
N GLU A 21 21.60 -10.69 30.01
CA GLU A 21 20.91 -10.25 28.82
C GLU A 21 20.08 -11.44 28.32
N TRP A 22 18.78 -11.43 28.62
CA TRP A 22 17.81 -12.46 28.25
C TRP A 22 17.51 -12.45 26.73
N ASN A 23 18.52 -12.65 25.90
CA ASN A 23 18.41 -12.66 24.44
C ASN A 23 18.23 -14.10 23.90
N ILE A 24 17.03 -14.66 24.05
CA ILE A 24 16.68 -15.97 23.50
C ILE A 24 16.25 -15.80 22.03
N GLN A 25 16.91 -16.49 21.11
CA GLN A 25 16.63 -16.40 19.67
C GLN A 25 15.18 -16.80 19.33
N SER A 26 14.67 -16.22 18.24
CA SER A 26 13.38 -16.63 17.68
C SER A 26 13.44 -18.07 17.16
N ARG A 27 12.28 -18.70 17.04
CA ARG A 27 12.15 -20.08 16.57
C ARG A 27 12.68 -20.24 15.15
N ALA A 28 13.52 -21.24 14.92
CA ALA A 28 14.05 -21.56 13.60
C ALA A 28 12.96 -22.00 12.60
N HIS A 29 13.15 -21.70 11.32
CA HIS A 29 12.25 -22.14 10.25
C HIS A 29 12.55 -23.55 9.72
N ALA A 30 13.62 -24.16 10.20
CA ALA A 30 14.06 -25.49 9.82
C ALA A 30 14.64 -26.22 11.04
N CYS A 31 14.56 -27.55 11.01
CA CYS A 31 15.20 -28.40 11.99
C CYS A 31 16.71 -28.17 11.95
N GLN A 32 17.30 -27.78 13.09
CA GLN A 32 18.73 -27.53 13.20
C GLN A 32 19.58 -28.81 13.18
N ALA A 33 18.96 -30.00 13.31
CA ALA A 33 19.67 -31.29 13.24
C ALA A 33 19.74 -31.87 11.80
N CYS A 34 18.66 -31.76 11.01
CA CYS A 34 18.60 -32.32 9.65
C CYS A 34 18.47 -31.29 8.52
N GLY A 35 18.33 -30.00 8.85
CA GLY A 35 18.20 -28.92 7.89
C GLY A 35 16.84 -28.82 7.17
N GLN A 36 15.93 -29.76 7.40
CA GLN A 36 14.60 -29.76 6.77
C GLN A 36 13.75 -28.60 7.29
N ARG A 37 13.12 -27.85 6.37
CA ARG A 37 12.18 -26.77 6.74
C ARG A 37 10.96 -27.36 7.42
N PHE A 38 10.47 -26.69 8.45
CA PHE A 38 9.22 -27.09 9.09
C PHE A 38 8.04 -26.80 8.15
N ALA A 39 7.16 -27.78 7.97
CA ALA A 39 5.89 -27.63 7.28
C ALA A 39 4.86 -26.93 8.18
N ASP A 40 3.85 -26.31 7.56
CA ASP A 40 2.75 -25.73 8.33
C ASP A 40 2.07 -26.81 9.19
N LYS A 41 1.76 -26.43 10.43
CA LYS A 41 1.21 -27.28 11.50
C LYS A 41 2.08 -28.48 11.90
N GLN A 42 3.36 -28.49 11.53
CA GLN A 42 4.27 -29.54 11.94
C GLN A 42 4.68 -29.40 13.43
N PRO A 43 4.60 -30.47 14.24
CA PRO A 43 5.16 -30.47 15.59
C PRO A 43 6.69 -30.39 15.58
N TYR A 44 7.25 -29.65 16.53
CA TYR A 44 8.70 -29.53 16.74
C TYR A 44 9.01 -29.43 18.24
N HIS A 45 10.26 -29.72 18.59
CA HIS A 45 10.77 -29.58 19.95
C HIS A 45 11.80 -28.47 20.00
N THR A 46 11.72 -27.63 21.03
CA THR A 46 12.75 -26.65 21.36
C THR A 46 13.50 -27.11 22.60
N ILE A 47 14.82 -26.99 22.57
CA ILE A 47 15.71 -27.23 23.69
C ILE A 47 16.50 -25.94 23.93
N LEU A 48 16.59 -25.53 25.19
CA LEU A 48 17.35 -24.36 25.60
C LEU A 48 18.58 -24.79 26.42
N PHE A 49 19.75 -24.29 26.02
CA PHE A 49 21.01 -24.51 26.70
C PHE A 49 21.60 -23.19 27.22
N GLU A 50 22.31 -23.27 28.34
CA GLU A 50 23.18 -22.23 28.87
C GLU A 50 24.61 -22.47 28.36
N GLU A 51 25.14 -21.49 27.63
CA GLU A 51 26.53 -21.46 27.22
C GLU A 51 27.27 -20.29 27.87
N LYS A 52 28.60 -20.29 27.77
CA LYS A 52 29.45 -19.21 28.33
C LYS A 52 29.10 -17.82 27.79
N ALA A 53 28.49 -17.74 26.61
CA ALA A 53 28.16 -16.50 25.91
C ALA A 53 26.65 -16.16 25.93
N GLY A 54 25.81 -16.93 26.64
CA GLY A 54 24.37 -16.67 26.74
C GLY A 54 23.52 -17.92 26.52
N TYR A 55 22.27 -17.72 26.08
CA TYR A 55 21.31 -18.79 25.86
C TYR A 55 21.32 -19.28 24.40
N GLU A 56 21.52 -20.58 24.21
CA GLU A 56 21.41 -21.23 22.91
C GLU A 56 20.07 -21.95 22.78
N ARG A 57 19.32 -21.61 21.72
CA ARG A 57 18.07 -22.27 21.36
C ARG A 57 18.30 -23.26 20.22
N LEU A 58 17.81 -24.48 20.39
CA LEU A 58 17.83 -25.54 19.38
C LEU A 58 16.42 -26.05 19.08
N ASP A 59 15.95 -25.86 17.84
CA ASP A 59 14.67 -26.37 17.35
C ASP A 59 14.87 -27.59 16.44
N VAL A 60 14.24 -28.72 16.78
CA VAL A 60 14.35 -30.00 16.06
C VAL A 60 12.99 -30.60 15.72
N CYS A 61 12.90 -31.29 14.58
CA CYS A 61 11.69 -32.02 14.22
C CYS A 61 11.50 -33.27 15.10
N GLU A 62 10.27 -33.79 15.15
CA GLU A 62 9.93 -34.96 15.97
C GLU A 62 10.80 -36.19 15.67
N ALA A 63 11.13 -36.44 14.40
CA ALA A 63 12.02 -37.54 14.02
C ALA A 63 13.45 -37.36 14.59
N CYS A 64 14.00 -36.15 14.51
CA CYS A 64 15.33 -35.85 15.05
C CYS A 64 15.32 -35.88 16.58
N TRP A 65 14.24 -35.41 17.19
CA TRP A 65 14.02 -35.50 18.62
C TRP A 65 14.05 -36.97 19.09
N ALA A 66 13.21 -37.82 18.49
CA ALA A 66 13.13 -39.24 18.83
C ALA A 66 14.49 -39.94 18.68
N ALA A 67 15.23 -39.64 17.61
CA ALA A 67 16.50 -40.31 17.30
C ALA A 67 17.70 -39.85 18.16
N GLN A 68 17.76 -38.57 18.53
CA GLN A 68 19.01 -37.97 19.06
C GLN A 68 18.88 -37.28 20.41
N TYR A 69 17.66 -36.99 20.87
CA TYR A 69 17.42 -36.11 22.03
C TYR A 69 16.43 -36.68 23.05
N SER A 70 15.54 -37.59 22.63
CA SER A 70 14.53 -38.23 23.49
C SER A 70 15.14 -38.94 24.70
N GLN A 71 16.37 -39.44 24.55
CA GLN A 71 17.15 -40.04 25.62
C GLN A 71 18.43 -39.20 25.83
N GLY A 72 18.46 -38.43 26.92
CA GLY A 72 19.67 -37.75 27.39
C GLY A 72 19.82 -36.27 27.02
N ALA A 73 18.87 -35.63 26.34
CA ALA A 73 18.92 -34.17 26.13
C ALA A 73 18.96 -33.39 27.46
N THR A 74 18.22 -33.86 28.46
CA THR A 74 18.18 -33.27 29.82
C THR A 74 19.46 -33.49 30.61
N SER A 75 20.29 -34.46 30.20
CA SER A 75 21.57 -34.79 30.84
C SER A 75 22.76 -34.10 30.20
N ARG A 76 22.55 -33.35 29.10
CA ARG A 76 23.61 -32.57 28.46
C ARG A 76 23.98 -31.38 29.33
N LYS A 77 25.27 -31.09 29.39
CA LYS A 77 25.79 -29.94 30.14
C LYS A 77 25.16 -28.65 29.63
N GLY A 78 24.69 -27.82 30.55
CA GLY A 78 24.03 -26.55 30.22
C GLY A 78 22.55 -26.69 29.87
N PHE A 79 21.92 -27.87 29.95
CA PHE A 79 20.48 -27.96 29.73
C PHE A 79 19.70 -27.08 30.71
N ILE A 80 18.77 -26.28 30.18
CA ILE A 80 17.85 -25.45 30.98
C ILE A 80 16.45 -26.02 30.92
N SER A 81 15.88 -26.11 29.72
CA SER A 81 14.48 -26.48 29.53
C SER A 81 14.21 -27.04 28.14
N HIS A 82 13.07 -27.73 28.04
CA HIS A 82 12.55 -28.31 26.81
C HIS A 82 11.06 -28.07 26.73
N TRP A 83 10.56 -27.78 25.53
CA TRP A 83 9.13 -27.71 25.26
C TRP A 83 8.82 -28.13 23.83
N GLN A 84 7.56 -28.47 23.58
CA GLN A 84 7.05 -28.81 22.26
C GLN A 84 6.15 -27.68 21.74
N GLY A 85 6.24 -27.40 20.44
CA GLY A 85 5.39 -26.43 19.76
C GLY A 85 4.88 -26.96 18.43
N VAL A 86 3.95 -26.22 17.83
CA VAL A 86 3.45 -26.46 16.46
C VAL A 86 3.93 -25.32 15.58
N PHE A 87 4.59 -25.64 14.48
CA PHE A 87 5.09 -24.65 13.53
C PHE A 87 3.91 -24.08 12.76
N GLU A 88 3.77 -22.76 12.79
CA GLU A 88 2.85 -22.05 11.91
C GLU A 88 3.69 -21.39 10.82
N ALA A 89 3.38 -21.76 9.57
CA ALA A 89 3.94 -21.09 8.42
C ALA A 89 3.40 -19.65 8.38
N PRO A 90 4.25 -18.65 8.10
CA PRO A 90 3.75 -17.32 7.81
C PRO A 90 2.70 -17.42 6.70
N PRO A 91 1.53 -16.74 6.83
CA PRO A 91 0.53 -16.78 5.78
C PRO A 91 1.18 -16.36 4.47
N ALA A 92 0.86 -17.08 3.39
CA ALA A 92 1.29 -16.68 2.06
C ALA A 92 0.91 -15.20 1.90
N ARG A 93 1.90 -14.34 1.61
CA ARG A 93 1.59 -12.95 1.29
C ARG A 93 0.60 -13.01 0.13
N PRO A 94 -0.63 -12.50 0.28
CA PRO A 94 -1.58 -12.52 -0.82
C PRO A 94 -0.88 -11.88 -2.02
N GLU A 95 -1.03 -12.48 -3.19
CA GLU A 95 -0.69 -11.77 -4.43
C GLU A 95 -1.40 -10.42 -4.33
N PRO A 96 -0.68 -9.30 -4.53
CA PRO A 96 -1.31 -8.02 -4.43
C PRO A 96 -2.41 -8.00 -5.49
N ILE A 97 -3.68 -8.05 -5.07
CA ILE A 97 -4.78 -7.39 -5.76
C ILE A 97 -4.17 -6.07 -6.19
N GLN A 98 -4.14 -5.78 -7.50
CA GLN A 98 -3.43 -4.63 -8.05
C GLN A 98 -4.08 -3.33 -7.53
N LYS A 99 -3.82 -2.99 -6.27
CA LYS A 99 -3.94 -1.66 -5.72
C LYS A 99 -2.97 -0.86 -6.56
N GLU A 100 -3.52 -0.04 -7.45
CA GLU A 100 -2.68 0.92 -8.13
C GLU A 100 -2.01 1.76 -7.04
N ASN A 101 -0.69 1.77 -7.04
CA ASN A 101 0.06 2.74 -6.27
C ASN A 101 -0.46 4.14 -6.68
N ALA A 102 -0.77 5.01 -5.71
CA ALA A 102 -1.24 6.37 -5.96
C ALA A 102 -0.39 7.13 -7.00
N GLU A 103 0.91 6.86 -7.08
CA GLU A 103 1.80 7.38 -8.12
C GLU A 103 1.53 6.79 -9.52
N SER A 104 1.34 5.47 -9.60
CA SER A 104 0.96 4.81 -10.85
C SER A 104 -0.40 5.29 -11.36
N LEU A 105 -1.37 5.46 -10.46
CA LEU A 105 -2.68 6.02 -10.77
C LEU A 105 -2.55 7.48 -11.25
N LEU A 106 -1.80 8.32 -10.52
CA LEU A 106 -1.55 9.71 -10.93
C LEU A 106 -0.93 9.79 -12.33
N ARG A 107 0.07 8.94 -12.62
CA ARG A 107 0.70 8.88 -13.94
C ARG A 107 -0.30 8.53 -15.05
N LYS A 108 -1.17 7.54 -14.82
CA LYS A 108 -2.20 7.16 -15.78
C LYS A 108 -3.24 8.28 -15.99
N LEU A 109 -3.72 8.89 -14.90
CA LEU A 109 -4.70 9.98 -14.96
C LEU A 109 -4.16 11.21 -15.69
N VAL A 110 -2.92 11.61 -15.41
CA VAL A 110 -2.25 12.71 -16.12
C VAL A 110 -2.04 12.36 -17.59
N GLY A 111 -1.69 11.11 -17.90
CA GLY A 111 -1.54 10.63 -19.28
C GLY A 111 -2.84 10.64 -20.09
N GLN A 112 -4.00 10.39 -19.45
CA GLN A 112 -5.31 10.50 -20.09
C GLN A 112 -5.71 11.95 -20.38
N ASN A 113 -5.18 12.92 -19.61
CA ASN A 113 -5.42 14.35 -19.79
C ASN A 113 -6.92 14.73 -19.88
N ASP A 114 -7.75 14.08 -19.07
CA ASP A 114 -9.18 14.36 -18.98
C ASP A 114 -9.47 15.39 -17.88
N ALA A 115 -10.22 16.43 -18.23
CA ALA A 115 -10.64 17.48 -17.31
C ALA A 115 -11.48 16.95 -16.13
N GLY A 116 -12.23 15.86 -16.31
CA GLY A 116 -13.01 15.22 -15.25
C GLY A 116 -12.16 14.70 -14.09
N HIS A 117 -10.89 14.37 -14.36
CA HIS A 117 -9.97 13.82 -13.35
C HIS A 117 -9.10 14.88 -12.67
N GLY A 118 -9.25 16.16 -13.00
CA GLY A 118 -8.40 17.24 -12.46
C GLY A 118 -8.42 17.32 -10.92
N ALA A 119 -9.60 17.16 -10.31
CA ALA A 119 -9.74 17.15 -8.86
C ALA A 119 -9.06 15.94 -8.20
N ALA A 120 -9.19 14.75 -8.81
CA ALA A 120 -8.53 13.53 -8.34
C ALA A 120 -7.01 13.64 -8.46
N CYS A 121 -6.50 14.13 -9.60
CA CYS A 121 -5.07 14.40 -9.81
C CYS A 121 -4.49 15.34 -8.76
N PHE A 122 -5.22 16.43 -8.46
CA PHE A 122 -4.80 17.39 -7.44
C PHE A 122 -4.70 16.76 -6.05
N ILE A 123 -5.74 16.03 -5.62
CA ILE A 123 -5.72 15.36 -4.31
C ILE A 123 -4.64 14.29 -4.23
N LEU A 124 -4.46 13.47 -5.28
CA LEU A 124 -3.39 12.48 -5.35
C LEU A 124 -2.00 13.13 -5.24
N ALA A 125 -1.77 14.26 -5.94
CA ALA A 125 -0.52 14.99 -5.86
C ALA A 125 -0.24 15.50 -4.44
N VAL A 126 -1.23 16.13 -3.78
CA VAL A 126 -1.11 16.61 -2.38
C VAL A 126 -0.89 15.45 -1.40
N MET A 127 -1.56 14.31 -1.61
CA MET A 127 -1.35 13.11 -0.80
C MET A 127 0.09 12.59 -0.93
N LEU A 128 0.64 12.56 -2.15
CA LEU A 128 2.00 12.12 -2.42
C LEU A 128 3.05 13.13 -1.92
N GLU A 129 2.76 14.41 -1.97
CA GLU A 129 3.58 15.49 -1.37
C GLU A 129 3.69 15.29 0.15
N ARG A 130 2.57 15.11 0.86
CA ARG A 130 2.56 14.88 2.32
C ARG A 130 3.32 13.61 2.72
N LYS A 131 3.33 12.59 1.85
CA LYS A 131 4.13 11.36 2.02
C LYS A 131 5.60 11.53 1.63
N ARG A 132 6.03 12.72 1.20
CA ARG A 132 7.38 13.05 0.72
C ARG A 132 7.82 12.21 -0.50
N ILE A 133 6.85 11.77 -1.31
CA ILE A 133 7.11 11.02 -2.56
C ILE A 133 7.32 12.01 -3.71
N LEU A 134 6.47 13.03 -3.81
CA LEU A 134 6.64 14.14 -4.76
C LEU A 134 7.23 15.36 -4.06
N LYS A 135 8.01 16.14 -4.81
CA LYS A 135 8.53 17.44 -4.39
C LYS A 135 8.03 18.52 -5.33
N VAL A 136 7.52 19.62 -4.80
CA VAL A 136 7.23 20.81 -5.62
C VAL A 136 8.57 21.39 -6.09
N LYS A 137 8.75 21.49 -7.40
CA LYS A 137 9.91 22.14 -8.03
C LYS A 137 9.64 23.59 -8.36
N ASP A 138 8.45 23.87 -8.87
CA ASP A 138 8.05 25.22 -9.26
C ASP A 138 6.53 25.38 -9.17
N GLN A 139 6.08 26.63 -9.13
CA GLN A 139 4.68 27.01 -9.15
C GLN A 139 4.49 28.15 -10.15
N THR A 140 3.59 27.94 -11.10
CA THR A 140 3.26 28.93 -12.12
C THR A 140 1.76 29.24 -12.10
N SER A 141 1.36 30.24 -12.87
CA SER A 141 -0.05 30.57 -13.09
C SER A 141 -0.36 30.45 -14.57
N ARG A 142 -1.41 29.71 -14.90
CA ARG A 142 -1.92 29.56 -16.26
C ARG A 142 -3.42 29.80 -16.25
N ASP A 143 -3.89 30.71 -17.10
CA ASP A 143 -5.31 31.08 -17.21
C ASP A 143 -5.93 31.50 -15.87
N GLY A 144 -5.15 32.18 -15.03
CA GLY A 144 -5.56 32.61 -13.69
C GLY A 144 -5.63 31.49 -12.64
N ARG A 145 -5.22 30.27 -12.99
CA ARG A 145 -5.16 29.11 -12.09
C ARG A 145 -3.73 28.78 -11.72
N ARG A 146 -3.50 28.43 -10.45
CA ARG A 146 -2.19 27.97 -9.98
C ARG A 146 -1.90 26.59 -10.55
N VAL A 147 -0.69 26.39 -11.05
CA VAL A 147 -0.19 25.11 -11.56
C VAL A 147 1.06 24.76 -10.77
N PHE A 148 1.04 23.57 -10.16
CA PHE A 148 2.18 23.03 -9.43
C PHE A 148 2.98 22.11 -10.36
N ILE A 149 4.30 22.31 -10.39
CA ILE A 149 5.23 21.42 -11.07
C ILE A 149 5.87 20.53 -10.01
N TYR A 150 5.44 19.26 -9.96
CA TYR A 150 5.96 18.25 -9.06
C TYR A 150 7.04 17.42 -9.75
N GLU A 151 8.06 17.02 -8.99
CA GLU A 151 9.05 16.03 -9.40
C GLU A 151 9.04 14.82 -8.45
N GLN A 152 9.13 13.63 -9.03
CA GLN A 152 9.43 12.41 -8.31
C GLN A 152 10.95 12.17 -8.31
N PRO A 153 11.66 12.35 -7.18
CA PRO A 153 13.13 12.38 -7.16
C PRO A 153 13.79 11.01 -7.45
N LYS A 154 13.04 9.91 -7.34
CA LYS A 154 13.57 8.55 -7.59
C LYS A 154 13.60 8.19 -9.07
N THR A 155 12.60 8.64 -9.83
CA THR A 155 12.43 8.29 -11.25
C THR A 155 12.76 9.46 -12.17
N GLY A 156 12.72 10.69 -11.65
CA GLY A 156 12.87 11.92 -12.44
C GLY A 156 11.59 12.38 -13.13
N ASP A 157 10.43 11.77 -12.84
CA ASP A 157 9.16 12.16 -13.47
C ASP A 157 8.70 13.53 -13.03
N VAL A 158 8.12 14.28 -13.97
CA VAL A 158 7.58 15.62 -13.74
C VAL A 158 6.09 15.65 -14.04
N PHE A 159 5.30 16.18 -13.11
CA PHE A 159 3.85 16.32 -13.22
C PHE A 159 3.44 17.79 -13.10
N ALA A 160 2.72 18.31 -14.09
CA ALA A 160 2.13 19.64 -14.05
C ALA A 160 0.65 19.53 -13.67
N ILE A 161 0.30 19.90 -12.44
CA ILE A 161 -1.04 19.73 -11.87
C ILE A 161 -1.66 21.08 -11.56
N THR A 162 -2.78 21.38 -12.22
CA THR A 162 -3.55 22.61 -12.00
C THR A 162 -4.41 22.50 -10.75
N ASP A 163 -4.42 23.55 -9.92
CA ASP A 163 -5.32 23.71 -8.78
C ASP A 163 -6.77 23.92 -9.26
N PRO A 164 -7.68 22.93 -9.03
CA PRO A 164 -9.08 23.03 -9.44
C PRO A 164 -9.90 24.03 -8.60
N HIS A 165 -9.31 24.70 -7.60
CA HIS A 165 -10.03 25.52 -6.62
C HIS A 165 -11.12 24.73 -5.89
N LEU A 166 -10.73 23.57 -5.35
CA LEU A 166 -11.65 22.71 -4.60
C LEU A 166 -12.25 23.46 -3.40
N ARG A 167 -13.58 23.47 -3.34
CA ARG A 167 -14.31 23.98 -2.18
C ARG A 167 -14.44 22.88 -1.11
N LEU A 168 -14.59 23.29 0.14
CA LEU A 168 -14.63 22.37 1.29
C LEU A 168 -15.78 21.35 1.18
N ASP A 169 -16.92 21.74 0.63
CA ASP A 169 -18.09 20.88 0.39
C ASP A 169 -17.89 19.85 -0.74
N GLN A 170 -16.90 20.05 -1.61
CA GLN A 170 -16.55 19.11 -2.68
C GLN A 170 -15.53 18.07 -2.24
N LEU A 171 -14.85 18.32 -1.11
CA LEU A 171 -13.70 17.53 -0.68
C LEU A 171 -14.09 16.09 -0.34
N GLU A 172 -15.23 15.87 0.33
CA GLU A 172 -15.70 14.52 0.69
C GLU A 172 -16.00 13.67 -0.55
N VAL A 173 -16.62 14.27 -1.57
CA VAL A 173 -16.95 13.58 -2.81
C VAL A 173 -15.67 13.18 -3.54
N VAL A 174 -14.75 14.13 -3.72
CA VAL A 174 -13.48 13.87 -4.43
C VAL A 174 -12.61 12.87 -3.68
N GLN A 175 -12.59 12.90 -2.34
CA GLN A 175 -11.87 11.90 -1.55
C GLN A 175 -12.45 10.49 -1.75
N ARG A 176 -13.78 10.37 -1.83
CA ARG A 176 -14.45 9.09 -2.12
C ARG A 176 -14.12 8.60 -3.52
N ASP A 177 -14.10 9.48 -4.51
CA ASP A 177 -13.77 9.14 -5.88
C ASP A 177 -12.31 8.68 -6.00
N VAL A 178 -11.38 9.39 -5.35
CA VAL A 178 -9.97 8.99 -5.26
C VAL A 178 -9.83 7.63 -4.56
N ALA A 179 -10.57 7.38 -3.49
CA ALA A 179 -10.55 6.08 -2.80
C ALA A 179 -11.04 4.95 -3.74
N GLN A 180 -12.14 5.18 -4.47
CA GLN A 180 -12.64 4.21 -5.45
C GLN A 180 -11.63 3.96 -6.58
N LEU A 181 -10.99 5.00 -7.10
CA LEU A 181 -9.94 4.88 -8.12
C LEU A 181 -8.72 4.10 -7.61
N LEU A 182 -8.34 4.27 -6.34
CA LEU A 182 -7.25 3.51 -5.72
C LEU A 182 -7.61 2.04 -5.47
N GLU A 183 -8.88 1.75 -5.17
CA GLU A 183 -9.37 0.40 -4.91
C GLU A 183 -9.59 -0.41 -6.20
N ARG A 184 -10.15 0.22 -7.23
CA ARG A 184 -10.56 -0.44 -8.48
C ARG A 184 -9.55 -0.25 -9.62
N GLY A 185 -8.67 0.75 -9.52
CA GLY A 185 -7.88 1.23 -10.64
C GLY A 185 -8.73 1.95 -11.69
N LEU A 186 -8.11 2.34 -12.80
CA LEU A 186 -8.82 2.97 -13.93
C LEU A 186 -9.64 2.00 -14.78
N ASN A 187 -9.72 0.73 -14.39
CA ASN A 187 -10.43 -0.30 -15.14
C ASN A 187 -11.74 -0.65 -14.42
N PRO A 188 -12.93 -0.27 -14.91
CA PRO A 188 -14.13 -0.97 -14.49
C PRO A 188 -13.99 -2.45 -14.86
N PRO A 189 -14.56 -3.39 -14.09
CA PRO A 189 -14.66 -4.77 -14.58
C PRO A 189 -15.37 -4.74 -15.93
N VAL A 190 -14.70 -5.23 -16.97
CA VAL A 190 -15.27 -5.44 -18.30
C VAL A 190 -16.49 -6.34 -18.13
N GLY A 191 -17.67 -5.72 -18.12
CA GLY A 191 -18.93 -6.38 -17.77
C GLY A 191 -20.13 -5.46 -17.68
N ALA A 192 -20.05 -4.23 -18.18
CA ALA A 192 -21.17 -3.30 -18.29
C ALA A 192 -21.18 -2.59 -19.66
N GLU A 193 -20.88 -3.33 -20.72
CA GLU A 193 -21.13 -2.89 -22.11
C GLU A 193 -22.59 -3.10 -22.54
N PHE A 194 -23.47 -3.59 -21.67
CA PHE A 194 -24.91 -3.71 -21.96
C PHE A 194 -25.72 -2.58 -21.30
N ALA A 195 -25.49 -1.33 -21.72
CA ALA A 195 -26.46 -0.25 -21.49
C ALA A 195 -26.37 0.90 -22.51
N ALA A 196 -25.53 0.80 -23.55
CA ALA A 196 -25.42 1.84 -24.58
C ALA A 196 -26.39 1.64 -25.76
N ASP A 197 -27.05 0.47 -25.87
CA ASP A 197 -27.91 0.15 -27.04
C ASP A 197 -29.37 0.62 -26.90
N ALA A 198 -29.76 1.21 -25.77
CA ALA A 198 -31.14 1.67 -25.55
C ALA A 198 -31.43 3.11 -26.04
N SER A 199 -30.42 3.84 -26.56
CA SER A 199 -30.58 5.26 -26.92
C SER A 199 -30.79 5.54 -28.41
N ILE A 200 -30.72 4.52 -29.29
CA ILE A 200 -30.87 4.74 -30.74
C ILE A 200 -32.35 4.70 -31.19
N ALA A 201 -33.25 4.05 -30.46
CA ALA A 201 -34.64 3.84 -30.93
C ALA A 201 -35.62 5.01 -30.71
N ILE A 202 -35.23 6.11 -30.05
CA ILE A 202 -36.19 7.20 -29.68
C ILE A 202 -36.20 8.36 -30.69
N ARG A 203 -35.30 8.39 -31.69
CA ARG A 203 -35.21 9.53 -32.63
C ARG A 203 -36.06 9.42 -33.89
N GLU A 204 -36.62 8.27 -34.24
CA GLU A 204 -37.23 8.08 -35.57
C GLU A 204 -38.76 8.24 -35.63
N THR A 205 -39.46 8.46 -34.51
CA THR A 205 -40.96 8.46 -34.52
C THR A 205 -41.60 9.82 -34.26
N ARG A 206 -40.84 10.93 -34.18
CA ARG A 206 -41.42 12.25 -33.82
C ARG A 206 -41.59 13.24 -34.97
N GLN A 207 -41.40 12.81 -36.22
CA GLN A 207 -41.40 13.73 -37.37
C GLN A 207 -42.33 13.31 -38.51
N THR A 208 -43.48 12.74 -38.20
CA THR A 208 -44.62 12.63 -39.12
C THR A 208 -45.89 12.65 -38.30
N ASP A 209 -46.35 13.83 -37.90
CA ASP A 209 -47.78 14.13 -37.73
C ASP A 209 -47.94 15.53 -37.14
N GLN A 210 -48.17 16.50 -38.04
CA GLN A 210 -48.96 17.73 -37.89
C GLN A 210 -48.58 18.70 -39.03
N ALA A 211 -49.47 19.39 -39.73
CA ALA A 211 -50.87 19.28 -40.06
C ALA A 211 -51.12 20.41 -41.08
N GLU A 212 -51.89 20.08 -42.09
CA GLU A 212 -52.46 20.92 -43.15
C GLU A 212 -53.32 22.09 -42.62
N SER A 213 -53.22 23.28 -43.24
CA SER A 213 -54.31 24.19 -43.68
C SER A 213 -53.87 25.66 -43.88
N GLY A 214 -54.10 26.23 -45.09
CA GLY A 214 -53.77 27.63 -45.51
C GLY A 214 -54.87 28.67 -45.18
N PRO A 215 -55.12 29.76 -45.96
CA PRO A 215 -54.41 30.39 -47.10
C PRO A 215 -54.39 31.97 -46.96
N PRO A 216 -54.51 32.81 -48.01
CA PRO A 216 -53.66 33.10 -49.19
C PRO A 216 -53.05 34.54 -49.11
N VAL A 217 -52.23 34.97 -50.09
CA VAL A 217 -52.28 36.33 -50.71
C VAL A 217 -51.18 36.46 -51.78
N ALA A 218 -51.59 37.02 -52.92
CA ALA A 218 -50.88 37.21 -54.16
C ALA A 218 -49.80 38.31 -54.12
N LEU A 219 -48.85 38.23 -55.06
CA LEU A 219 -48.56 39.28 -56.05
C LEU A 219 -47.35 38.83 -56.89
N HIS A 220 -47.63 38.34 -58.09
CA HIS A 220 -46.63 38.15 -59.14
C HIS A 220 -47.08 38.98 -60.34
N GLU A 221 -46.27 39.99 -60.68
CA GLU A 221 -46.28 40.65 -61.99
C GLU A 221 -44.83 40.96 -62.40
N PRO A 222 -44.55 41.21 -63.69
CA PRO A 222 -43.65 40.37 -64.47
C PRO A 222 -42.46 41.19 -65.03
N PRO A 223 -41.66 40.61 -65.94
CA PRO A 223 -41.75 41.09 -67.34
C PRO A 223 -41.67 39.92 -68.33
N ALA A 224 -42.50 39.85 -69.38
CA ALA A 224 -42.49 40.58 -70.65
C ALA A 224 -41.42 40.11 -71.65
N VAL A 225 -41.89 39.95 -72.91
CA VAL A 225 -41.16 39.79 -74.20
C VAL A 225 -40.78 38.33 -74.53
N ARG A 226 -41.20 37.70 -75.65
CA ARG A 226 -41.92 38.07 -76.87
C ARG A 226 -42.55 36.82 -77.49
#